data_AF-A0A2N6QUG8-F1
#
_entry.id   AF-A0A2N6QUG8-F1
#
_cell.length_a   1.000
_cell.length_b   1.000
_cell.length_c   1.000
_cell.angle_alpha   90.00
_cell.angle_beta   90.00
_cell.angle_gamma   90.00
#
_symmetry.space_group_name_H-M   'P 1'
#
loop_
_entity.id
_entity.type
_entity.pdbx_description
1 polymer ?
#
loop_
_entity_poly.entity_id
_entity_poly.type
_entity_poly.pdbx_seq_one_letter_code
_entity_poly.pdbx_strand_id
1 'polypeptide(L)'
;MQKKTIFLTGATGHMGSEGLKQLLKRRDEFDIRLLVLPTENDRKAISPYASLPGVEVIYGDLTHYDDVLRGVTNADYVLHVGGMVSPAADYFPQKTMQVNVGAVKNIIRAIKAQPNPDRVHLVYIGTVAQTGDRNDPIHWGRVGDPIKISVYDIYALSKALAEREIIESGLKHWVSLRQTGILYPSILNTLDPIMFHQPLNGVLEWVTAKDSGVLLSHVCNQDLPEYFWCRIYNIGGGAEYRTVNWAFMQYTFTALNLGNLKDLTEPNWFVLRNFHGQWYTDSDILESYLHFRSGKIDQFIQEMAEKAPLKMKLGGFVPSSLIKHLVLKPTAKKPLGPLYWTKHNIEPRITAFYGSMDAWRAIPGWDEFKLYHPSPQPVMLDHGYDESKPKAELDIEDMQQAAAFRGGKCLSTQMVRGDLSTQLEWQCAFGHRFKASPRLVLLGGHWCPECFPMPWNYDEEAKRNPFFAQVWKPLHKPEEHNVYDESIIKMEK
;
A
#
# COMPACT_ATOMS: atom_id res chain seq x y z
N MET A 1 -4.95 -29.85 21.29
CA MET A 1 -5.61 -29.55 20.00
C MET A 1 -4.64 -29.87 18.88
N GLN A 2 -5.12 -30.22 17.68
CA GLN A 2 -4.24 -30.40 16.52
C GLN A 2 -3.66 -29.03 16.12
N LYS A 3 -2.35 -28.96 15.89
CA LYS A 3 -1.70 -27.73 15.43
C LYS A 3 -2.24 -27.30 14.08
N LYS A 4 -2.32 -25.98 13.86
CA LYS A 4 -2.66 -25.41 12.56
C LYS A 4 -1.42 -25.24 11.71
N THR A 5 -1.52 -25.50 10.42
CA THR A 5 -0.41 -25.27 9.49
C THR A 5 -0.48 -23.87 8.89
N ILE A 6 0.58 -23.09 9.07
CA ILE A 6 0.72 -21.72 8.57
C ILE A 6 1.70 -21.71 7.40
N PHE A 7 1.26 -21.32 6.21
CA PHE A 7 2.12 -21.07 5.07
C PHE A 7 2.44 -19.58 4.96
N LEU A 8 3.68 -19.19 5.25
CA LEU A 8 4.15 -17.80 5.19
C LEU A 8 5.06 -17.59 3.97
N THR A 9 4.70 -16.62 3.14
CA THR A 9 5.55 -16.12 2.04
C THR A 9 6.19 -14.81 2.45
N GLY A 10 7.42 -14.52 1.99
CA GLY A 10 8.10 -13.25 2.28
C GLY A 10 8.69 -13.16 3.69
N ALA A 11 9.00 -14.29 4.32
CA ALA A 11 9.53 -14.37 5.69
C ALA A 11 10.88 -13.67 5.91
N THR A 12 11.62 -13.35 4.83
CA THR A 12 12.91 -12.64 4.88
C THR A 12 12.77 -11.12 4.74
N GLY A 13 11.57 -10.60 4.48
CA GLY A 13 11.28 -9.17 4.42
C GLY A 13 11.09 -8.52 5.79
N HIS A 14 10.95 -7.18 5.83
CA HIS A 14 10.79 -6.43 7.09
C HIS A 14 9.57 -6.88 7.91
N MET A 15 8.38 -6.90 7.29
CA MET A 15 7.15 -7.37 7.96
C MET A 15 7.17 -8.89 8.19
N GLY A 16 7.56 -9.67 7.18
CA GLY A 16 7.52 -11.13 7.26
C GLY A 16 8.47 -11.72 8.29
N SER A 17 9.64 -11.11 8.51
CA SER A 17 10.59 -11.57 9.53
C SER A 17 10.10 -11.29 10.95
N GLU A 18 9.44 -10.15 11.19
CA GLU A 18 8.76 -9.90 12.47
C GLU A 18 7.56 -10.82 12.67
N GLY A 19 6.78 -11.09 11.61
CA GLY A 19 5.70 -12.08 11.63
C GLY A 19 6.20 -13.48 11.99
N LEU A 20 7.29 -13.92 11.36
CA LEU A 20 7.95 -15.19 11.70
C LEU A 20 8.35 -15.24 13.17
N LYS A 21 8.98 -14.19 13.72
CA LYS A 21 9.35 -14.14 15.14
C LYS A 21 8.14 -14.31 16.06
N GLN A 22 6.97 -13.77 15.71
CA GLN A 22 5.75 -13.93 16.50
C GLN A 22 5.15 -15.34 16.37
N LEU A 23 5.09 -15.89 15.15
CA LEU A 23 4.61 -17.26 14.91
C LEU A 23 5.49 -18.29 15.64
N LEU A 24 6.81 -18.09 15.66
CA LEU A 24 7.75 -19.00 16.35
C LEU A 24 7.54 -19.07 17.87
N LYS A 25 6.89 -18.08 18.49
CA LYS A 25 6.51 -18.12 19.91
C LYS A 25 5.31 -19.02 20.18
N ARG A 26 4.56 -19.38 19.15
CA ARG A 26 3.31 -20.17 19.19
C ARG A 26 3.45 -21.50 18.46
N ARG A 27 4.66 -22.10 18.47
CA ARG A 27 4.92 -23.40 17.80
C ARG A 27 4.25 -24.58 18.48
N ASP A 28 3.72 -24.41 19.68
CA ASP A 28 2.82 -25.35 20.34
C ASP A 28 1.43 -25.36 19.69
N GLU A 29 1.02 -24.24 19.07
CA GLU A 29 -0.23 -24.10 18.31
C GLU A 29 -0.05 -24.29 16.80
N PHE A 30 1.14 -23.99 16.26
CA PHE A 30 1.38 -23.89 14.83
C PHE A 30 2.54 -24.76 14.32
N ASP A 31 2.33 -25.35 13.15
CA ASP A 31 3.40 -25.83 12.26
C ASP A 31 3.58 -24.81 11.13
N ILE A 32 4.82 -24.39 10.87
CA ILE A 32 5.13 -23.21 10.06
C ILE A 32 5.88 -23.63 8.80
N ARG A 33 5.34 -23.32 7.62
CA ARG A 33 6.02 -23.50 6.33
C ARG A 33 6.40 -22.15 5.74
N LEU A 34 7.64 -22.04 5.30
CA LEU A 34 8.22 -20.80 4.77
C LEU A 34 8.57 -20.98 3.30
N LEU A 35 8.00 -20.15 2.43
CA LEU A 35 8.53 -20.02 1.06
C LEU A 35 9.63 -18.96 1.06
N VAL A 36 10.85 -19.39 0.71
CA VAL A 36 12.05 -18.57 0.74
C VAL A 36 12.74 -18.63 -0.61
N LEU A 37 13.07 -17.47 -1.19
CA LEU A 37 13.81 -17.44 -2.45
C LEU A 37 15.16 -18.16 -2.29
N PRO A 38 15.63 -18.91 -3.30
CA PRO A 38 16.85 -19.69 -3.20
C PRO A 38 18.14 -18.85 -3.29
N THR A 39 18.11 -17.57 -2.94
CA THR A 39 19.30 -16.68 -2.94
C THR A 39 20.18 -16.93 -1.72
N GLU A 40 21.46 -16.57 -1.80
CA GLU A 40 22.39 -16.68 -0.67
C GLU A 40 21.95 -15.83 0.53
N ASN A 41 21.49 -14.60 0.28
CA ASN A 41 21.03 -13.69 1.33
C ASN A 41 19.80 -14.24 2.05
N ASP A 42 18.83 -14.76 1.31
CA ASP A 42 17.61 -15.33 1.87
C ASP A 42 17.89 -16.63 2.66
N ARG A 43 18.77 -17.49 2.13
CA ARG A 43 19.25 -18.69 2.84
C ARG A 43 19.95 -18.33 4.15
N LYS A 44 20.81 -17.31 4.14
CA LYS A 44 21.49 -16.83 5.34
C LYS A 44 20.50 -16.23 6.35
N ALA A 45 19.48 -15.51 5.90
CA ALA A 45 18.47 -14.92 6.76
C ALA A 45 17.61 -15.98 7.46
N ILE A 46 17.30 -17.09 6.79
CA ILE A 46 16.44 -18.15 7.33
C ILE A 46 17.18 -19.29 8.06
N SER A 47 18.50 -19.42 7.86
CA SER A 47 19.28 -20.50 8.47
C SER A 47 19.15 -20.64 10.00
N PRO A 48 18.96 -19.56 10.80
CA PRO A 48 18.75 -19.71 12.24
C PRO A 48 17.44 -20.42 12.62
N TYR A 49 16.49 -20.50 11.68
CA TYR A 49 15.15 -21.05 11.92
C TYR A 49 14.93 -22.41 11.25
N ALA A 50 15.71 -22.75 10.22
CA ALA A 50 15.46 -23.88 9.34
C ALA A 50 15.51 -25.26 10.03
N SER A 51 16.21 -25.38 11.16
CA SER A 51 16.32 -26.62 11.95
C SER A 51 15.39 -26.67 13.16
N LEU A 52 14.55 -25.66 13.36
CA LEU A 52 13.65 -25.62 14.52
C LEU A 52 12.50 -26.61 14.35
N PRO A 53 12.11 -27.36 15.41
CA PRO A 53 10.95 -28.24 15.35
C PRO A 53 9.67 -27.48 14.97
N GLY A 54 8.86 -28.04 14.07
CA GLY A 54 7.64 -27.40 13.58
C GLY A 54 7.89 -26.29 12.55
N VAL A 55 9.10 -26.19 11.97
CA VAL A 55 9.42 -25.28 10.87
C VAL A 55 9.87 -26.07 9.66
N GLU A 56 9.27 -25.79 8.50
CA GLU A 56 9.64 -26.32 7.19
C GLU A 56 10.02 -25.16 6.27
N VAL A 57 11.16 -25.28 5.58
CA VAL A 57 11.62 -24.28 4.60
C VAL A 57 11.52 -24.85 3.19
N ILE A 58 10.69 -24.21 2.38
CA ILE A 58 10.54 -24.48 0.95
C ILE A 58 11.37 -23.43 0.21
N TYR A 59 12.49 -23.84 -0.35
CA TYR A 59 13.26 -22.99 -1.25
C TYR A 59 12.61 -22.98 -2.63
N GLY A 60 12.08 -21.82 -3.05
CA GLY A 60 11.28 -21.69 -4.26
C GLY A 60 10.89 -20.24 -4.57
N ASP A 61 10.12 -20.05 -5.64
CA ASP A 61 9.70 -18.74 -6.14
C ASP A 61 8.17 -18.66 -6.27
N LEU A 62 7.57 -17.52 -5.88
CA LEU A 62 6.13 -17.29 -5.95
C LEU A 62 5.57 -17.33 -7.38
N THR A 63 6.42 -17.08 -8.37
CA THR A 63 6.04 -17.16 -9.79
C THR A 63 5.91 -18.60 -10.29
N HIS A 64 6.42 -19.58 -9.54
CA HIS A 64 6.29 -21.01 -9.86
C HIS A 64 5.14 -21.64 -9.09
N TYR A 65 4.15 -22.16 -9.81
CA TYR A 65 2.96 -22.76 -9.22
C TYR A 65 3.27 -23.93 -8.27
N ASP A 66 4.20 -24.81 -8.63
CA ASP A 66 4.50 -26.00 -7.83
C ASP A 66 5.16 -25.66 -6.48
N ASP A 67 5.95 -24.58 -6.44
CA ASP A 67 6.54 -24.06 -5.20
C ASP A 67 5.45 -23.55 -4.25
N VAL A 68 4.47 -22.82 -4.79
CA VAL A 68 3.31 -22.33 -4.05
C VAL A 68 2.41 -23.48 -3.60
N LEU A 69 2.15 -24.46 -4.47
CA LEU A 69 1.32 -25.62 -4.16
C LEU A 69 1.89 -26.44 -3.01
N ARG A 70 3.22 -26.67 -2.97
CA ARG A 70 3.88 -27.34 -1.84
C ARG A 70 3.61 -26.63 -0.52
N GLY A 71 3.67 -25.30 -0.51
CA GLY A 71 3.37 -24.50 0.67
C GLY A 71 1.90 -24.59 1.12
N VAL A 72 0.98 -24.44 0.16
CA VAL A 72 -0.48 -24.42 0.41
C VAL A 72 -1.05 -25.80 0.77
N THR A 73 -0.41 -26.89 0.32
CA THR A 73 -0.95 -28.25 0.52
C THR A 73 -1.16 -28.56 2.00
N ASN A 74 -2.41 -28.80 2.42
CA ASN A 74 -2.80 -28.97 3.84
C ASN A 74 -2.55 -27.77 4.76
N ALA A 75 -2.36 -26.55 4.23
CA ALA A 75 -2.30 -25.35 5.05
C ALA A 75 -3.70 -24.99 5.60
N ASP A 76 -3.75 -24.45 6.81
CA ASP A 76 -4.97 -23.85 7.37
C ASP A 76 -4.99 -22.34 7.13
N TYR A 77 -3.82 -21.70 7.15
CA TYR A 77 -3.64 -20.28 6.85
C TYR A 77 -2.55 -20.10 5.79
N VAL A 78 -2.81 -19.20 4.84
CA VAL A 78 -1.83 -18.71 3.88
C VAL A 78 -1.60 -17.22 4.15
N LEU A 79 -0.45 -16.89 4.71
CA LEU A 79 -0.02 -15.51 4.96
C LEU A 79 0.82 -15.02 3.78
N HIS A 80 0.16 -14.31 2.86
CA HIS A 80 0.80 -13.78 1.67
C HIS A 80 1.36 -12.37 1.89
N VAL A 81 2.61 -12.32 2.39
CA VAL A 81 3.38 -11.08 2.61
C VAL A 81 4.38 -10.83 1.48
N GLY A 82 4.88 -11.89 0.84
CA GLY A 82 5.92 -11.80 -0.18
C GLY A 82 5.48 -11.04 -1.44
N GLY A 83 6.38 -10.24 -1.99
CA GLY A 83 6.15 -9.48 -3.22
C GLY A 83 7.26 -8.46 -3.45
N MET A 84 7.27 -7.84 -4.63
CA MET A 84 8.12 -6.69 -4.93
C MET A 84 7.46 -5.41 -4.41
N VAL A 85 8.25 -4.56 -3.76
CA VAL A 85 7.84 -3.27 -3.19
C VAL A 85 8.76 -2.16 -3.71
N SER A 86 8.29 -0.91 -3.69
CA SER A 86 9.13 0.24 -4.04
C SER A 86 10.30 0.40 -3.06
N PRO A 87 11.48 0.85 -3.52
CA PRO A 87 11.76 1.36 -4.87
C PRO A 87 12.06 0.27 -5.91
N ALA A 88 12.34 -0.98 -5.50
CA ALA A 88 12.66 -2.06 -6.44
C ALA A 88 11.53 -2.32 -7.46
N ALA A 89 10.28 -2.14 -7.04
CA ALA A 89 9.13 -2.26 -7.92
C ALA A 89 9.14 -1.25 -9.07
N ASP A 90 9.62 -0.03 -8.80
CA ASP A 90 9.65 1.08 -9.76
C ASP A 90 10.79 0.92 -10.77
N TYR A 91 11.91 0.30 -10.35
CA TYR A 91 13.01 -0.04 -11.25
C TYR A 91 12.73 -1.26 -12.13
N PHE A 92 11.85 -2.18 -11.70
CA PHE A 92 11.56 -3.43 -12.41
C PHE A 92 10.05 -3.66 -12.60
N PRO A 93 9.36 -2.79 -13.34
CA PRO A 93 7.89 -2.77 -13.40
C PRO A 93 7.27 -4.06 -13.96
N GLN A 94 7.85 -4.62 -15.04
CA GLN A 94 7.37 -5.89 -15.62
C GLN A 94 7.52 -7.05 -14.65
N LYS A 95 8.67 -7.15 -13.98
CA LYS A 95 8.92 -8.18 -12.98
C LYS A 95 7.98 -8.04 -11.79
N THR A 96 7.69 -6.80 -11.37
CA THR A 96 6.73 -6.50 -10.29
C THR A 96 5.34 -7.04 -10.62
N MET A 97 4.85 -6.82 -11.84
CA MET A 97 3.55 -7.34 -12.27
C MET A 97 3.54 -8.87 -12.27
N GLN A 98 4.58 -9.50 -12.81
CA GLN A 98 4.74 -10.95 -12.81
C GLN A 98 4.73 -11.54 -11.40
N VAL A 99 5.50 -10.94 -10.48
CA VAL A 99 5.60 -11.42 -9.10
C VAL A 99 4.31 -11.16 -8.34
N ASN A 100 3.86 -9.91 -8.23
CA ASN A 100 2.78 -9.55 -7.31
C ASN A 100 1.42 -10.07 -7.75
N VAL A 101 1.10 -9.99 -9.05
CA VAL A 101 -0.18 -10.50 -9.58
C VAL A 101 -0.10 -12.01 -9.79
N GLY A 102 1.02 -12.51 -10.33
CA GLY A 102 1.21 -13.95 -10.57
C GLY A 102 1.21 -14.77 -9.29
N ALA A 103 1.83 -14.27 -8.21
CA ALA A 103 1.83 -14.92 -6.90
C ALA A 103 0.41 -15.16 -6.39
N VAL A 104 -0.45 -14.14 -6.41
CA VAL A 104 -1.84 -14.25 -5.98
C VAL A 104 -2.62 -15.25 -6.84
N LYS A 105 -2.45 -15.22 -8.16
CA LYS A 105 -3.07 -16.20 -9.06
C LYS A 105 -2.65 -17.63 -8.74
N ASN A 106 -1.35 -17.85 -8.50
CA ASN A 106 -0.82 -19.15 -8.10
C ASN A 106 -1.38 -19.60 -6.75
N ILE A 107 -1.46 -18.71 -5.76
CA ILE A 107 -2.01 -19.00 -4.42
C ILE A 107 -3.48 -19.38 -4.50
N ILE A 108 -4.32 -18.57 -5.19
CA ILE A 108 -5.74 -18.86 -5.36
C ILE A 108 -5.93 -20.22 -6.04
N ARG A 109 -5.17 -20.48 -7.11
CA ARG A 109 -5.21 -21.76 -7.82
C ARG A 109 -4.80 -22.92 -6.91
N ALA A 110 -3.76 -22.77 -6.09
CA ALA A 110 -3.28 -23.80 -5.18
C ALA A 110 -4.28 -24.09 -4.03
N ILE A 111 -4.96 -23.06 -3.53
CA ILE A 111 -6.02 -23.20 -2.53
C ILE A 111 -7.20 -23.97 -3.14
N LYS A 112 -7.66 -23.58 -4.33
CA LYS A 112 -8.77 -24.27 -5.04
C LYS A 112 -8.45 -25.72 -5.39
N ALA A 113 -7.17 -26.07 -5.52
CA ALA A 113 -6.73 -27.45 -5.77
C ALA A 113 -6.75 -28.34 -4.51
N GLN A 114 -6.97 -27.79 -3.32
CA GLN A 114 -7.05 -28.58 -2.10
C GLN A 114 -8.34 -29.42 -2.07
N PRO A 115 -8.34 -30.61 -1.42
CA PRO A 115 -9.54 -31.44 -1.28
C PRO A 115 -10.71 -30.71 -0.59
N ASN A 116 -10.40 -29.81 0.34
CA ASN A 116 -11.37 -28.90 0.95
C ASN A 116 -10.78 -27.48 0.89
N PRO A 117 -11.08 -26.68 -0.15
CA PRO A 117 -10.55 -25.32 -0.27
C PRO A 117 -11.14 -24.37 0.78
N ASP A 118 -12.37 -24.63 1.23
CA ASP A 118 -13.08 -23.77 2.18
C ASP A 118 -12.42 -23.72 3.56
N ARG A 119 -11.58 -24.69 3.93
CA ARG A 119 -10.86 -24.66 5.22
C ARG A 119 -9.70 -23.65 5.25
N VAL A 120 -9.23 -23.22 4.08
CA VAL A 120 -7.98 -22.46 3.96
C VAL A 120 -8.29 -20.97 4.03
N HIS A 121 -7.64 -20.28 4.97
CA HIS A 121 -7.78 -18.86 5.18
C HIS A 121 -6.66 -18.10 4.48
N LEU A 122 -6.99 -17.27 3.50
CA LEU A 122 -6.02 -16.44 2.79
C LEU A 122 -5.91 -15.06 3.42
N VAL A 123 -4.74 -14.71 3.95
CA VAL A 123 -4.42 -13.35 4.40
C VAL A 123 -3.50 -12.72 3.38
N TYR A 124 -3.99 -11.71 2.67
CA TYR A 124 -3.23 -10.97 1.68
C TYR A 124 -2.77 -9.63 2.22
N ILE A 125 -1.48 -9.33 2.08
CA ILE A 125 -0.94 -8.00 2.38
C ILE A 125 -0.98 -7.16 1.10
N GLY A 126 -2.00 -6.31 1.01
CA GLY A 126 -2.16 -5.27 0.00
C GLY A 126 -1.37 -4.00 0.36
N THR A 127 -1.79 -2.86 -0.18
CA THR A 127 -1.18 -1.57 0.17
C THR A 127 -2.17 -0.42 0.11
N VAL A 128 -1.98 0.58 0.94
CA VAL A 128 -2.75 1.84 0.85
C VAL A 128 -2.37 2.66 -0.37
N ALA A 129 -1.20 2.42 -0.98
CA ALA A 129 -0.76 3.12 -2.19
C ALA A 129 -1.74 2.98 -3.37
N GLN A 130 -2.62 1.98 -3.34
CA GLN A 130 -3.74 1.82 -4.27
C GLN A 130 -4.66 3.06 -4.32
N THR A 131 -4.76 3.81 -3.23
CA THR A 131 -5.55 5.05 -3.15
C THR A 131 -4.80 6.29 -3.65
N GLY A 132 -3.49 6.20 -3.88
CA GLY A 132 -2.64 7.29 -4.34
C GLY A 132 -2.59 8.47 -3.37
N ASP A 133 -2.32 9.66 -3.90
CA ASP A 133 -2.21 10.87 -3.08
C ASP A 133 -3.54 11.33 -2.50
N ARG A 134 -3.45 11.80 -1.25
CA ARG A 134 -4.51 12.40 -0.45
C ARG A 134 -3.88 13.55 0.36
N ASN A 135 -3.41 14.58 -0.34
CA ASN A 135 -2.96 15.79 0.36
C ASN A 135 -4.16 16.54 0.95
N ASP A 136 -3.90 17.43 1.91
CA ASP A 136 -4.91 18.35 2.43
C ASP A 136 -5.63 19.07 1.27
N PRO A 137 -6.97 19.21 1.31
CA PRO A 137 -7.87 18.93 2.45
C PRO A 137 -8.49 17.51 2.46
N ILE A 138 -8.03 16.59 1.61
CA ILE A 138 -8.64 15.25 1.43
C ILE A 138 -7.81 14.12 2.06
N HIS A 139 -6.98 14.45 3.05
CA HIS A 139 -6.00 13.53 3.65
C HIS A 139 -6.55 12.45 4.56
N TRP A 140 -7.86 12.44 4.78
CA TRP A 140 -8.56 11.36 5.46
C TRP A 140 -9.10 10.37 4.43
N GLY A 141 -8.87 9.07 4.67
CA GLY A 141 -9.40 8.03 3.82
C GLY A 141 -9.84 6.77 4.58
N ARG A 142 -10.56 5.91 3.87
CA ARG A 142 -11.08 4.63 4.38
C ARG A 142 -11.23 3.59 3.27
N VAL A 143 -11.42 2.34 3.66
CA VAL A 143 -11.84 1.27 2.75
C VAL A 143 -13.17 1.67 2.07
N GLY A 144 -13.26 1.41 0.77
CA GLY A 144 -14.37 1.85 -0.09
C GLY A 144 -14.08 3.14 -0.87
N ASP A 145 -13.13 3.97 -0.43
CA ASP A 145 -12.73 5.18 -1.16
C ASP A 145 -12.13 4.85 -2.54
N PRO A 146 -12.13 5.82 -3.48
CA PRO A 146 -11.68 5.57 -4.85
C PRO A 146 -10.25 5.03 -4.92
N ILE A 147 -10.09 3.88 -5.59
CA ILE A 147 -8.78 3.40 -6.01
C ILE A 147 -8.26 4.32 -7.10
N LYS A 148 -7.20 5.08 -6.79
CA LYS A 148 -6.67 6.21 -7.56
C LYS A 148 -5.16 6.15 -7.56
N ILE A 149 -4.60 5.21 -8.30
CA ILE A 149 -3.17 4.91 -8.29
C ILE A 149 -2.38 6.08 -8.86
N SER A 150 -1.40 6.59 -8.11
CA SER A 150 -0.49 7.64 -8.57
C SER A 150 0.18 7.27 -9.90
N VAL A 151 0.33 8.23 -10.80
CA VAL A 151 1.02 8.04 -12.08
C VAL A 151 2.45 7.58 -11.80
N TYR A 152 2.91 6.54 -12.51
CA TYR A 152 4.16 5.79 -12.30
C TYR A 152 4.19 4.77 -11.16
N ASP A 153 3.17 4.65 -10.30
CA ASP A 153 3.18 3.73 -9.17
C ASP A 153 2.79 2.30 -9.58
N ILE A 154 3.74 1.57 -10.17
CA ILE A 154 3.55 0.19 -10.64
C ILE A 154 3.40 -0.78 -9.47
N TYR A 155 3.98 -0.45 -8.32
CA TYR A 155 3.76 -1.19 -7.10
C TYR A 155 2.27 -1.18 -6.71
N ALA A 156 1.66 -0.01 -6.57
CA ALA A 156 0.25 0.14 -6.26
C ALA A 156 -0.64 -0.52 -7.33
N LEU A 157 -0.28 -0.41 -8.61
CA LEU A 157 -0.98 -1.10 -9.72
C LEU A 157 -1.01 -2.60 -9.52
N SER A 158 0.15 -3.19 -9.29
CA SER A 158 0.26 -4.63 -9.11
C SER A 158 -0.54 -5.12 -7.88
N LYS A 159 -0.58 -4.32 -6.80
CA LYS A 159 -1.33 -4.65 -5.58
C LYS A 159 -2.84 -4.50 -5.76
N ALA A 160 -3.31 -3.52 -6.52
CA ALA A 160 -4.73 -3.37 -6.82
C ALA A 160 -5.27 -4.47 -7.73
N LEU A 161 -4.51 -4.85 -8.75
CA LEU A 161 -4.88 -5.99 -9.60
C LEU A 161 -4.92 -7.29 -8.80
N ALA A 162 -3.93 -7.53 -7.95
CA ALA A 162 -3.89 -8.68 -7.07
C ALA A 162 -5.06 -8.70 -6.05
N GLU A 163 -5.40 -7.56 -5.44
CA GLU A 163 -6.55 -7.46 -4.54
C GLU A 163 -7.88 -7.80 -5.26
N ARG A 164 -8.07 -7.30 -6.49
CA ARG A 164 -9.24 -7.67 -7.31
C ARG A 164 -9.34 -9.18 -7.52
N GLU A 165 -8.24 -9.84 -7.86
CA GLU A 165 -8.21 -11.30 -8.07
C GLU A 165 -8.63 -12.07 -6.81
N ILE A 166 -8.28 -11.56 -5.62
CA ILE A 166 -8.67 -12.16 -4.33
C ILE A 166 -10.16 -11.95 -4.07
N ILE A 167 -10.66 -10.73 -4.21
CA ILE A 167 -12.07 -10.39 -3.95
C ILE A 167 -12.99 -11.22 -4.86
N GLU A 168 -12.62 -11.35 -6.13
CA GLU A 168 -13.37 -12.08 -7.16
C GLU A 168 -13.02 -13.58 -7.22
N SER A 169 -12.19 -14.08 -6.29
CA SER A 169 -11.69 -15.45 -6.32
C SER A 169 -12.78 -16.50 -6.05
N GLY A 170 -13.87 -16.12 -5.37
CA GLY A 170 -14.88 -17.05 -4.86
C GLY A 170 -14.41 -17.92 -3.68
N LEU A 171 -13.24 -17.64 -3.09
CA LEU A 171 -12.82 -18.28 -1.84
C LEU A 171 -13.73 -17.82 -0.69
N LYS A 172 -14.03 -18.73 0.25
CA LYS A 172 -14.89 -18.42 1.41
C LYS A 172 -14.18 -17.64 2.52
N HIS A 173 -12.88 -17.85 2.69
CA HIS A 173 -12.10 -17.20 3.73
C HIS A 173 -10.89 -16.50 3.14
N TRP A 174 -11.03 -15.20 2.90
CA TRP A 174 -9.91 -14.33 2.56
C TRP A 174 -10.02 -13.00 3.28
N VAL A 175 -8.90 -12.31 3.45
CA VAL A 175 -8.87 -10.93 3.91
C VAL A 175 -7.78 -10.16 3.15
N SER A 176 -8.10 -8.95 2.68
CA SER A 176 -7.11 -8.03 2.13
C SER A 176 -6.76 -6.98 3.17
N LEU A 177 -5.49 -6.93 3.57
CA LEU A 177 -4.99 -5.96 4.54
C LEU A 177 -4.13 -4.94 3.81
N ARG A 178 -4.65 -3.74 3.59
CA ARG A 178 -3.98 -2.64 2.91
C ARG A 178 -2.94 -2.03 3.85
N GLN A 179 -1.69 -2.43 3.66
CA GLN A 179 -0.56 -2.01 4.47
C GLN A 179 -0.18 -0.55 4.19
N THR A 180 -0.11 0.26 5.27
CA THR A 180 0.46 1.62 5.25
C THR A 180 2.00 1.59 5.32
N GLY A 181 2.64 2.77 5.30
CA GLY A 181 4.08 2.91 5.48
C GLY A 181 4.59 2.17 6.72
N ILE A 182 5.60 1.33 6.54
CA ILE A 182 6.18 0.51 7.61
C ILE A 182 7.43 1.19 8.18
N LEU A 183 7.43 1.40 9.49
CA LEU A 183 8.56 1.88 10.26
C LEU A 183 9.43 0.72 10.74
N TYR A 184 10.72 0.77 10.43
CA TYR A 184 11.73 -0.18 10.91
C TYR A 184 13.08 0.53 11.13
N PRO A 185 13.92 0.08 12.07
CA PRO A 185 15.09 0.86 12.52
C PRO A 185 16.12 1.22 11.43
N SER A 186 16.18 0.45 10.35
CA SER A 186 17.10 0.65 9.23
C SER A 186 16.50 1.36 8.02
N ILE A 187 15.33 2.01 8.15
CA ILE A 187 14.62 2.65 7.04
C ILE A 187 15.45 3.69 6.27
N LEU A 188 16.41 4.33 6.94
CA LEU A 188 17.29 5.34 6.34
C LEU A 188 18.57 4.75 5.71
N ASN A 189 18.83 3.44 5.87
CA ASN A 189 20.11 2.84 5.47
C ASN A 189 20.36 2.89 3.96
N THR A 190 19.29 3.02 3.18
CA THR A 190 19.31 3.16 1.74
C THR A 190 18.68 4.49 1.37
N LEU A 191 19.52 5.47 1.02
CA LEU A 191 19.05 6.77 0.52
C LEU A 191 18.69 6.65 -0.96
N ASP A 192 17.40 6.52 -1.21
CA ASP A 192 16.79 6.45 -2.53
C ASP A 192 16.00 7.74 -2.83
N PRO A 193 15.91 8.19 -4.10
CA PRO A 193 15.20 9.42 -4.45
C PRO A 193 13.73 9.45 -4.07
N ILE A 194 13.09 8.29 -3.84
CA ILE A 194 11.70 8.18 -3.39
C ILE A 194 11.41 9.00 -2.12
N MET A 195 12.40 9.25 -1.26
CA MET A 195 12.24 10.11 -0.08
C MET A 195 11.82 11.55 -0.43
N PHE A 196 12.11 12.01 -1.64
CA PHE A 196 11.72 13.33 -2.15
C PHE A 196 10.39 13.30 -2.91
N HIS A 197 9.75 12.14 -3.04
CA HIS A 197 8.41 12.03 -3.62
C HIS A 197 7.32 12.32 -2.59
N GLN A 198 7.66 12.51 -1.31
CA GLN A 198 6.69 12.89 -0.29
C GLN A 198 6.49 14.42 -0.29
N PRO A 199 5.27 14.95 -0.55
CA PRO A 199 5.00 16.37 -0.38
C PRO A 199 5.26 16.79 1.06
N LEU A 200 5.95 17.90 1.29
CA LEU A 200 6.35 18.35 2.63
C LEU A 200 5.16 18.46 3.60
N ASN A 201 4.05 19.04 3.14
CA ASN A 201 2.81 19.17 3.92
C ASN A 201 1.83 18.01 3.73
N GLY A 202 2.23 16.95 3.01
CA GLY A 202 1.47 15.71 2.93
C GLY A 202 1.53 14.93 4.25
N VAL A 203 0.71 13.89 4.37
CA VAL A 203 0.58 13.12 5.62
C VAL A 203 0.78 11.62 5.42
N LEU A 204 1.17 10.95 6.49
CA LEU A 204 1.19 9.49 6.58
C LEU A 204 0.72 9.06 7.98
N GLU A 205 -0.15 8.06 8.06
CA GLU A 205 -0.31 7.24 9.25
C GLU A 205 0.59 6.01 9.12
N TRP A 206 1.55 5.87 10.03
CA TRP A 206 2.55 4.79 9.99
C TRP A 206 2.13 3.58 10.82
N VAL A 207 2.84 2.47 10.64
CA VAL A 207 2.82 1.33 11.58
C VAL A 207 4.21 0.71 11.66
N THR A 208 4.61 0.14 12.79
CA THR A 208 5.93 -0.49 12.90
C THR A 208 5.94 -1.88 12.26
N ALA A 209 7.11 -2.33 11.80
CA ALA A 209 7.31 -3.70 11.33
C ALA A 209 6.99 -4.72 12.44
N LYS A 210 7.29 -4.39 13.70
CA LYS A 210 6.99 -5.20 14.87
C LYS A 210 5.48 -5.39 15.04
N ASP A 211 4.71 -4.31 15.04
CA ASP A 211 3.25 -4.35 15.18
C ASP A 211 2.60 -5.09 13.98
N SER A 212 3.13 -4.87 12.78
CA SER A 212 2.72 -5.63 11.58
C SER A 212 3.03 -7.13 11.70
N GLY A 213 4.10 -7.50 12.40
CA GLY A 213 4.42 -8.89 12.72
C GLY A 213 3.47 -9.50 13.77
N VAL A 214 3.05 -8.73 14.78
CA VAL A 214 2.02 -9.14 15.76
C VAL A 214 0.70 -9.41 15.04
N LEU A 215 0.30 -8.50 14.14
CA LEU A 215 -0.88 -8.65 13.29
C LEU A 215 -0.88 -9.98 12.52
N LEU A 216 0.25 -10.37 11.92
CA LEU A 216 0.38 -11.63 11.18
C LEU A 216 0.23 -12.89 12.04
N SER A 217 0.55 -12.81 13.33
CA SER A 217 0.32 -13.92 14.26
C SER A 217 -1.13 -13.94 14.74
N HIS A 218 -1.70 -12.77 15.08
CA HIS A 218 -3.04 -12.67 15.65
C HIS A 218 -4.15 -12.96 14.63
N VAL A 219 -3.92 -12.70 13.33
CA VAL A 219 -4.87 -13.07 12.27
C VAL A 219 -5.07 -14.59 12.15
N CYS A 220 -4.18 -15.39 12.75
CA CYS A 220 -4.30 -16.86 12.80
C CYS A 220 -5.07 -17.36 14.04
N ASN A 221 -5.59 -16.47 14.87
CA ASN A 221 -6.36 -16.86 16.06
C ASN A 221 -7.68 -17.53 15.66
N GLN A 222 -8.07 -18.56 16.42
CA GLN A 222 -9.24 -19.39 16.09
C GLN A 222 -10.58 -18.76 16.52
N ASP A 223 -10.54 -17.67 17.27
CA ASP A 223 -11.71 -16.96 17.82
C ASP A 223 -12.13 -15.76 16.96
N LEU A 224 -11.49 -15.53 15.80
CA LEU A 224 -11.92 -14.48 14.88
C LEU A 224 -13.33 -14.78 14.36
N PRO A 225 -14.25 -13.80 14.41
CA PRO A 225 -15.62 -14.00 13.97
C PRO A 225 -15.69 -14.19 12.45
N GLU A 226 -16.69 -14.94 11.96
CA GLU A 226 -16.84 -15.23 10.53
C GLU A 226 -16.89 -13.95 9.67
N TYR A 227 -17.55 -12.90 10.16
CA TYR A 227 -17.64 -11.61 9.47
C TYR A 227 -16.32 -10.82 9.45
N PHE A 228 -15.24 -11.33 10.04
CA PHE A 228 -13.89 -10.81 9.83
C PHE A 228 -13.41 -11.09 8.40
N TRP A 229 -13.76 -12.27 7.87
CA TRP A 229 -13.37 -12.75 6.56
C TRP A 229 -14.23 -12.16 5.43
N CYS A 230 -13.76 -12.34 4.20
CA CYS A 230 -14.29 -11.73 2.98
C CYS A 230 -14.38 -10.20 3.07
N ARG A 231 -13.35 -9.58 3.67
CA ARG A 231 -13.28 -8.13 3.92
C ARG A 231 -11.91 -7.54 3.60
N ILE A 232 -11.92 -6.22 3.49
CA ILE A 232 -10.76 -5.38 3.24
C ILE A 232 -10.60 -4.47 4.47
N TYR A 233 -9.37 -4.30 4.94
CA TYR A 233 -9.04 -3.43 6.06
C TYR A 233 -7.80 -2.59 5.76
N ASN A 234 -7.74 -1.38 6.29
CA ASN A 234 -6.50 -0.61 6.33
C ASN A 234 -5.68 -1.01 7.55
N ILE A 235 -4.39 -1.31 7.36
CA ILE A 235 -3.43 -1.41 8.46
C ILE A 235 -2.90 0.00 8.72
N GLY A 236 -3.07 0.48 9.95
CA GLY A 236 -2.48 1.74 10.42
C GLY A 236 -2.15 1.66 11.90
N GLY A 237 -1.22 2.50 12.36
CA GLY A 237 -0.83 2.59 13.77
C GLY A 237 -1.76 3.46 14.61
N GLY A 238 -2.82 4.03 14.03
CA GLY A 238 -3.75 4.91 14.71
C GLY A 238 -3.21 6.32 14.92
N ALA A 239 -3.93 7.12 15.72
CA ALA A 239 -3.63 8.53 15.96
C ALA A 239 -2.18 8.79 16.42
N GLU A 240 -1.63 7.88 17.21
CA GLU A 240 -0.26 7.95 17.77
C GLU A 240 0.86 7.81 16.72
N TYR A 241 0.53 7.40 15.50
CA TYR A 241 1.45 7.27 14.37
C TYR A 241 1.09 8.15 13.18
N ARG A 242 0.19 9.11 13.35
CA ARG A 242 -0.13 10.12 12.32
C ARG A 242 0.92 11.20 12.31
N THR A 243 1.54 11.43 11.15
CA THR A 243 2.53 12.49 10.97
C THR A 243 2.24 13.32 9.73
N VAL A 244 2.81 14.53 9.73
CA VAL A 244 3.04 15.34 8.54
C VAL A 244 4.46 15.05 8.07
N ASN A 245 4.68 14.93 6.76
CA ASN A 245 5.95 14.46 6.19
C ASN A 245 7.14 15.32 6.63
N TRP A 246 7.02 16.66 6.59
CA TRP A 246 8.09 17.56 7.05
C TRP A 246 8.44 17.34 8.54
N ALA A 247 7.43 17.10 9.38
CA ALA A 247 7.61 16.94 10.81
C ALA A 247 8.32 15.62 11.11
N PHE A 248 7.90 14.54 10.46
CA PHE A 248 8.57 13.24 10.57
C PHE A 248 10.04 13.30 10.13
N MET A 249 10.33 13.97 9.01
CA MET A 249 11.70 14.18 8.54
C MET A 249 12.53 15.00 9.54
N GLN A 250 11.97 16.11 10.05
CA GLN A 250 12.63 16.94 11.06
C GLN A 250 12.94 16.15 12.32
N TYR A 251 11.98 15.40 12.87
CA TYR A 251 12.20 14.59 14.08
C TYR A 251 13.27 13.53 13.88
N THR A 252 13.29 12.90 12.69
CA THR A 252 14.30 11.93 12.31
C THR A 252 15.70 12.55 12.21
N PHE A 253 15.84 13.71 11.56
CA PHE A 253 17.13 14.40 11.45
C PHE A 253 17.64 14.89 12.81
N THR A 254 16.75 15.41 13.66
CA THR A 254 17.07 15.80 15.04
C THR A 254 17.53 14.59 15.86
N ALA A 255 16.81 13.47 15.81
CA ALA A 255 17.17 12.27 16.58
C ALA A 255 18.52 11.66 16.17
N LEU A 256 18.96 11.90 14.92
CA LEU A 256 20.26 11.46 14.40
C LEU A 256 21.34 12.53 14.48
N ASN A 257 21.08 13.68 15.10
CA ASN A 257 21.96 14.84 15.19
C ASN A 257 22.45 15.37 13.81
N LEU A 258 21.68 15.19 12.73
CA LEU A 258 22.10 15.62 11.38
C LEU A 258 21.87 17.13 11.12
N GLY A 259 21.01 17.77 11.91
CA GLY A 259 20.62 19.17 11.77
C GLY A 259 19.13 19.33 11.50
N ASN A 260 18.70 20.54 11.12
CA ASN A 260 17.31 20.81 10.81
C ASN A 260 16.98 20.53 9.35
N LEU A 261 15.70 20.28 9.06
CA LEU A 261 15.20 20.07 7.70
C LEU A 261 15.63 21.19 6.74
N LYS A 262 15.53 22.45 7.18
CA LYS A 262 15.86 23.64 6.38
C LYS A 262 17.36 23.73 6.04
N ASP A 263 18.22 23.26 6.94
CA ASP A 263 19.68 23.27 6.76
C ASP A 263 20.15 22.15 5.82
N LEU A 264 19.33 21.11 5.67
CA LEU A 264 19.66 19.87 4.97
C LEU A 264 19.04 19.77 3.57
N THR A 265 17.98 20.52 3.30
CA THR A 265 17.17 20.38 2.08
C THR A 265 16.75 21.72 1.50
N GLU A 266 16.07 21.71 0.35
CA GLU A 266 15.32 22.86 -0.18
C GLU A 266 13.90 22.40 -0.54
N PRO A 267 12.87 23.28 -0.47
CA PRO A 267 11.50 22.87 -0.74
C PRO A 267 11.31 22.33 -2.17
N ASN A 268 11.99 22.90 -3.16
CA ASN A 268 11.90 22.47 -4.56
C ASN A 268 12.58 21.12 -4.86
N TRP A 269 13.12 20.44 -3.85
CA TRP A 269 13.58 19.06 -3.98
C TRP A 269 12.40 18.08 -3.87
N PHE A 270 11.31 18.49 -3.24
CA PHE A 270 10.13 17.67 -2.98
C PHE A 270 9.04 17.93 -4.01
N VAL A 271 8.29 16.88 -4.32
CA VAL A 271 7.11 16.97 -5.20
C VAL A 271 5.94 17.65 -4.49
N LEU A 272 4.94 18.11 -5.25
CA LEU A 272 3.75 18.77 -4.68
C LEU A 272 2.54 17.83 -4.53
N ARG A 273 2.50 16.74 -5.31
CA ARG A 273 1.40 15.77 -5.36
C ARG A 273 1.86 14.43 -5.97
N ASN A 274 0.93 13.52 -6.25
CA ASN A 274 1.16 12.24 -6.93
C ASN A 274 2.03 11.23 -6.15
N PHE A 275 1.99 11.26 -4.82
CA PHE A 275 2.58 10.24 -3.96
C PHE A 275 1.60 9.86 -2.86
N HIS A 276 1.50 8.57 -2.56
CA HIS A 276 0.51 8.09 -1.62
C HIS A 276 0.75 8.57 -0.19
N GLY A 277 -0.33 8.81 0.52
CA GLY A 277 -0.26 9.17 1.93
C GLY A 277 -1.59 9.71 2.42
N GLN A 278 -2.09 9.17 3.53
CA GLN A 278 -3.35 9.54 4.16
C GLN A 278 -3.36 9.13 5.64
N TRP A 279 -4.29 9.69 6.39
CA TRP A 279 -4.74 9.19 7.68
C TRP A 279 -6.01 8.36 7.49
N TYR A 280 -6.30 7.45 8.43
CA TYR A 280 -7.43 6.55 8.29
C TYR A 280 -8.53 6.86 9.29
N THR A 281 -9.77 6.83 8.82
CA THR A 281 -10.95 6.86 9.69
C THR A 281 -11.38 5.46 10.15
N ASP A 282 -10.77 4.41 9.58
CA ASP A 282 -11.22 3.02 9.74
C ASP A 282 -10.11 2.03 10.13
N SER A 283 -8.85 2.49 10.31
CA SER A 283 -7.75 1.59 10.70
C SER A 283 -7.96 0.97 12.09
N ASP A 284 -8.69 1.65 12.97
CA ASP A 284 -9.06 1.19 14.31
C ASP A 284 -9.96 -0.06 14.29
N ILE A 285 -10.69 -0.29 13.19
CA ILE A 285 -11.53 -1.49 13.04
C ILE A 285 -10.65 -2.75 13.08
N LEU A 286 -9.52 -2.75 12.37
CA LEU A 286 -8.62 -3.90 12.35
C LEU A 286 -7.96 -4.13 13.71
N GLU A 287 -7.59 -3.04 14.39
CA GLU A 287 -7.05 -3.09 15.75
C GLU A 287 -8.05 -3.70 16.74
N SER A 288 -9.36 -3.45 16.57
CA SER A 288 -10.39 -4.04 17.44
C SER A 288 -10.50 -5.56 17.36
N TYR A 289 -10.04 -6.17 16.27
CA TYR A 289 -9.99 -7.63 16.11
C TYR A 289 -8.64 -8.20 16.51
N LEU A 290 -7.56 -7.54 16.09
CA LEU A 290 -6.22 -8.14 16.12
C LEU A 290 -5.32 -7.60 17.22
N HIS A 291 -5.66 -6.49 17.89
CA HIS A 291 -4.92 -5.95 19.04
C HIS A 291 -3.39 -5.95 18.84
N PHE A 292 -2.93 -5.33 17.75
CA PHE A 292 -1.56 -5.48 17.26
C PHE A 292 -0.68 -4.25 17.50
N ARG A 293 -1.29 -3.10 17.81
CA ARG A 293 -0.57 -1.84 18.04
C ARG A 293 0.04 -1.80 19.43
N SER A 294 1.27 -1.29 19.54
CA SER A 294 2.02 -1.34 20.81
C SER A 294 2.72 -0.07 21.27
N GLY A 295 2.67 1.03 20.51
CA GLY A 295 3.43 2.24 20.86
C GLY A 295 3.01 3.49 20.10
N LYS A 296 3.94 4.44 19.99
CA LYS A 296 3.73 5.75 19.34
C LYS A 296 5.00 6.24 18.63
N ILE A 297 4.85 7.24 17.76
CA ILE A 297 5.90 7.65 16.82
C ILE A 297 7.19 8.15 17.48
N ASP A 298 7.10 8.88 18.60
CA ASP A 298 8.25 9.43 19.32
C ASP A 298 9.15 8.32 19.89
N GLN A 299 8.54 7.27 20.45
CA GLN A 299 9.24 6.09 20.94
C GLN A 299 9.97 5.36 19.80
N PHE A 300 9.31 5.21 18.65
CA PHE A 300 9.95 4.59 17.48
C PHE A 300 11.15 5.41 17.00
N ILE A 301 11.04 6.73 16.93
CA ILE A 301 12.13 7.60 16.48
C ILE A 301 13.34 7.49 17.42
N GLN A 302 13.11 7.42 18.74
CA GLN A 302 14.17 7.16 19.72
C GLN A 302 14.83 5.80 19.49
N GLU A 303 14.04 4.73 19.37
CA GLU A 303 14.55 3.38 19.09
C GLU A 303 15.37 3.33 17.79
N MET A 304 14.88 3.99 16.74
CA MET A 304 15.57 4.09 15.46
C MET A 304 16.93 4.78 15.61
N ALA A 305 16.99 5.91 16.35
CA ALA A 305 18.25 6.61 16.61
C ALA A 305 19.25 5.76 17.42
N GLU A 306 18.76 5.04 18.44
CA GLU A 306 19.57 4.12 19.23
C GLU A 306 20.14 2.97 18.39
N LYS A 307 19.36 2.45 17.46
CA LYS A 307 19.73 1.33 16.57
C LYS A 307 20.38 1.76 15.26
N ALA A 308 20.51 3.06 15.01
CA ALA A 308 21.09 3.58 13.79
C ALA A 308 22.54 3.09 13.60
N PRO A 309 22.96 2.76 12.36
CA PRO A 309 24.34 2.37 12.09
C PRO A 309 25.34 3.43 12.55
N LEU A 310 26.53 3.00 12.97
CA LEU A 310 27.59 3.90 13.44
C LEU A 310 27.90 5.01 12.43
N LYS A 311 27.90 4.71 11.12
CA LYS A 311 28.10 5.70 10.05
C LYS A 311 27.09 6.87 10.08
N MET A 312 25.84 6.62 10.47
CA MET A 312 24.82 7.66 10.58
C MET A 312 24.98 8.46 11.86
N LYS A 313 25.29 7.79 12.98
CA LYS A 313 25.59 8.45 14.25
C LYS A 313 26.79 9.38 14.13
N LEU A 314 27.84 8.95 13.41
CA LEU A 314 29.00 9.78 13.08
C LEU A 314 28.66 10.94 12.14
N GLY A 315 27.57 10.82 11.37
CA GLY A 315 27.04 11.89 10.53
C GLY A 315 26.72 13.15 11.32
N GLY A 316 26.37 13.04 12.61
CA GLY A 316 26.11 14.21 13.45
C GLY A 316 27.32 15.08 13.77
N PHE A 317 28.54 14.62 13.47
CA PHE A 317 29.76 15.45 13.52
C PHE A 317 30.08 16.16 12.20
N VAL A 318 29.35 15.82 11.12
CA VAL A 318 29.53 16.43 9.81
C VAL A 318 28.65 17.68 9.73
N PRO A 319 29.16 18.84 9.30
CA PRO A 319 28.34 20.04 9.15
C PRO A 319 27.16 19.79 8.19
N SER A 320 25.96 20.25 8.55
CA SER A 320 24.73 20.00 7.78
C SER A 320 24.83 20.47 6.32
N SER A 321 25.60 21.52 6.04
CA SER A 321 25.88 21.97 4.66
C SER A 321 26.62 20.92 3.83
N LEU A 322 27.56 20.18 4.41
CA LEU A 322 28.23 19.07 3.72
C LEU A 322 27.25 17.92 3.47
N ILE A 323 26.42 17.56 4.45
CA ILE A 323 25.39 16.51 4.28
C ILE A 323 24.41 16.90 3.17
N LYS A 324 23.94 18.15 3.17
CA LYS A 324 23.08 18.73 2.13
C LYS A 324 23.68 18.57 0.75
N HIS A 325 24.94 18.98 0.56
CA HIS A 325 25.55 19.04 -0.77
C HIS A 325 26.18 17.73 -1.26
N LEU A 326 26.64 16.86 -0.36
CA LEU A 326 27.35 15.62 -0.70
C LEU A 326 26.48 14.36 -0.59
N VAL A 327 25.35 14.41 0.12
CA VAL A 327 24.49 13.24 0.36
C VAL A 327 23.08 13.46 -0.19
N LEU A 328 22.36 14.45 0.32
CA LEU A 328 20.93 14.63 0.00
C LEU A 328 20.71 15.21 -1.40
N LYS A 329 21.41 16.30 -1.78
CA LYS A 329 21.30 16.90 -3.12
C LYS A 329 21.70 15.92 -4.24
N PRO A 330 22.79 15.13 -4.12
CA PRO A 330 23.11 14.11 -5.11
C PRO A 330 22.04 13.01 -5.19
N THR A 331 21.43 12.62 -4.06
CA THR A 331 20.33 11.65 -4.05
C THR A 331 19.12 12.19 -4.81
N ALA A 332 18.71 13.44 -4.60
CA ALA A 332 17.62 14.07 -5.34
C ALA A 332 17.91 14.23 -6.85
N LYS A 333 19.17 14.12 -7.29
CA LYS A 333 19.62 14.22 -8.69
C LYS A 333 19.81 12.87 -9.40
N LYS A 334 19.58 11.73 -8.73
CA LYS A 334 19.57 10.41 -9.40
C LYS A 334 18.38 10.31 -10.37
N PRO A 335 18.35 9.36 -11.32
CA PRO A 335 17.32 9.30 -12.39
C PRO A 335 15.85 9.34 -11.93
N LEU A 336 15.52 8.72 -10.80
CA LEU A 336 14.18 8.77 -10.19
C LEU A 336 13.98 9.96 -9.23
N GLY A 337 14.89 10.93 -9.22
CA GLY A 337 14.85 12.07 -8.31
C GLY A 337 14.22 13.31 -8.95
N PRO A 338 13.49 14.14 -8.19
CA PRO A 338 12.80 15.27 -8.78
C PRO A 338 13.73 16.33 -9.40
N LEU A 339 14.95 16.50 -8.87
CA LEU A 339 15.93 17.42 -9.48
C LEU A 339 16.52 16.87 -10.78
N TYR A 340 16.51 15.55 -10.99
CA TYR A 340 16.86 14.98 -12.29
C TYR A 340 15.76 15.29 -13.30
N TRP A 341 14.51 15.05 -12.95
CA TRP A 341 13.37 15.28 -13.86
C TRP A 341 13.31 16.72 -14.35
N THR A 342 13.48 17.69 -13.46
CA THR A 342 13.41 19.12 -13.82
C THR A 342 14.63 19.58 -14.59
N LYS A 343 15.83 19.07 -14.27
CA LYS A 343 17.06 19.36 -15.02
C LYS A 343 17.00 18.82 -16.45
N HIS A 344 16.45 17.62 -16.63
CA HIS A 344 16.38 16.91 -17.91
C HIS A 344 15.07 17.13 -18.66
N ASN A 345 14.17 17.96 -18.13
CA ASN A 345 12.85 18.25 -18.69
C ASN A 345 12.04 16.99 -19.01
N ILE A 346 11.99 16.05 -18.06
CA ILE A 346 11.18 14.82 -18.16
C ILE A 346 9.71 15.19 -17.96
N GLU A 347 9.08 15.68 -19.02
CA GLU A 347 7.78 16.35 -19.00
C GLU A 347 6.67 15.50 -18.35
N PRO A 348 6.51 14.19 -18.62
CA PRO A 348 5.47 13.39 -17.97
C PRO A 348 5.66 13.25 -16.45
N ARG A 349 6.90 13.24 -15.94
CA ARG A 349 7.17 13.30 -14.49
C ARG A 349 6.85 14.69 -13.95
N ILE A 350 7.19 15.74 -14.68
CA ILE A 350 6.96 17.12 -14.23
C ILE A 350 5.46 17.40 -14.11
N THR A 351 4.65 17.05 -15.12
CA THR A 351 3.20 17.29 -15.09
C THR A 351 2.49 16.43 -14.04
N ALA A 352 2.88 15.16 -13.87
CA ALA A 352 2.29 14.31 -12.84
C ALA A 352 2.54 14.85 -11.42
N PHE A 353 3.80 15.21 -11.10
CA PHE A 353 4.22 15.53 -9.73
C PHE A 353 4.12 17.02 -9.36
N TYR A 354 4.05 17.93 -10.34
CA TYR A 354 3.99 19.38 -10.14
C TYR A 354 2.87 20.08 -10.91
N GLY A 355 2.25 19.41 -11.89
CA GLY A 355 1.31 20.01 -12.83
C GLY A 355 1.95 20.80 -13.96
N SER A 356 3.09 21.44 -13.73
CA SER A 356 3.87 22.11 -14.77
C SER A 356 5.29 22.42 -14.30
N MET A 357 6.19 22.70 -15.25
CA MET A 357 7.52 23.23 -14.95
C MET A 357 7.43 24.59 -14.23
N ASP A 358 6.46 25.43 -14.59
CA ASP A 358 6.29 26.74 -13.97
C ASP A 358 5.83 26.64 -12.51
N ALA A 359 4.98 25.67 -12.19
CA ALA A 359 4.63 25.35 -10.80
C ALA A 359 5.85 24.92 -9.99
N TRP A 360 6.76 24.11 -10.56
CA TRP A 360 8.02 23.76 -9.89
C TRP A 360 8.94 24.98 -9.69
N ARG A 361 9.10 25.83 -10.71
CA ARG A 361 9.91 27.06 -10.63
C ARG A 361 9.35 28.05 -9.60
N ALA A 362 8.04 28.07 -9.41
CA ALA A 362 7.35 28.91 -8.45
C ALA A 362 7.42 28.39 -7.02
N ILE A 363 8.01 27.22 -6.75
CA ILE A 363 8.19 26.73 -5.38
C ILE A 363 9.16 27.67 -4.65
N PRO A 364 8.72 28.34 -3.58
CA PRO A 364 9.56 29.30 -2.86
C PRO A 364 10.69 28.60 -2.09
N GLY A 365 11.73 29.36 -1.78
CA GLY A 365 12.75 28.96 -0.81
C GLY A 365 12.20 28.91 0.62
N TRP A 366 13.03 28.47 1.57
CA TRP A 366 12.62 28.27 2.97
C TRP A 366 12.17 29.52 3.73
N ASP A 367 12.52 30.71 3.24
CA ASP A 367 12.11 32.00 3.84
C ASP A 367 10.62 32.28 3.65
N GLU A 368 10.03 31.75 2.57
CA GLU A 368 8.62 31.97 2.21
C GLU A 368 7.78 30.69 2.23
N PHE A 369 8.40 29.51 2.12
CA PHE A 369 7.70 28.24 2.15
C PHE A 369 7.03 27.98 3.51
N LYS A 370 5.72 27.75 3.51
CA LYS A 370 4.92 27.54 4.72
C LYS A 370 4.77 26.06 5.03
N LEU A 371 5.33 25.65 6.17
CA LEU A 371 5.05 24.37 6.80
C LEU A 371 3.82 24.50 7.69
N TYR A 372 2.91 23.53 7.62
CA TYR A 372 1.71 23.53 8.46
C TYR A 372 1.28 22.10 8.82
N HIS A 373 0.33 22.01 9.74
CA HIS A 373 -0.33 20.76 10.09
C HIS A 373 -1.74 20.74 9.48
N PRO A 374 -2.08 19.74 8.65
CA PRO A 374 -3.44 19.53 8.17
C PRO A 374 -4.45 19.30 9.29
N SER A 375 -5.74 19.50 9.00
CA SER A 375 -6.81 19.37 10.00
C SER A 375 -6.91 17.95 10.57
N PRO A 376 -6.97 17.76 11.91
CA PRO A 376 -7.19 16.46 12.53
C PRO A 376 -8.67 16.03 12.49
N GLN A 377 -9.57 16.84 11.93
CA GLN A 377 -10.97 16.49 11.81
C GLN A 377 -11.18 15.59 10.58
N PRO A 378 -11.76 14.39 10.74
CA PRO A 378 -12.05 13.49 9.63
C PRO A 378 -12.93 14.14 8.56
N VAL A 379 -12.56 13.94 7.30
CA VAL A 379 -13.39 14.27 6.13
C VAL A 379 -13.80 12.96 5.48
N MET A 380 -15.11 12.76 5.32
CA MET A 380 -15.67 11.54 4.71
C MET A 380 -16.03 11.82 3.25
N LEU A 381 -15.59 10.94 2.35
CA LEU A 381 -16.02 10.97 0.96
C LEU A 381 -17.40 10.32 0.80
N ASP A 382 -18.21 10.86 -0.10
CA ASP A 382 -19.48 10.26 -0.50
C ASP A 382 -19.21 9.03 -1.39
N HIS A 383 -19.77 7.88 -1.04
CA HIS A 383 -19.62 6.65 -1.82
C HIS A 383 -20.74 6.43 -2.84
N GLY A 384 -21.75 7.30 -2.88
CA GLY A 384 -22.87 7.27 -3.81
C GLY A 384 -23.97 6.28 -3.44
N TYR A 385 -24.02 5.81 -2.20
CA TYR A 385 -25.08 4.95 -1.65
C TYR A 385 -25.22 5.17 -0.14
N ASP A 386 -26.32 4.70 0.44
CA ASP A 386 -26.55 4.79 1.88
C ASP A 386 -25.66 3.80 2.67
N GLU A 387 -24.54 4.30 3.18
CA GLU A 387 -23.62 3.53 4.01
C GLU A 387 -24.16 3.20 5.41
N SER A 388 -25.27 3.82 5.85
CA SER A 388 -25.92 3.50 7.12
C SER A 388 -26.76 2.22 7.03
N LYS A 389 -27.17 1.84 5.81
CA LYS A 389 -27.92 0.62 5.54
C LYS A 389 -27.06 -0.61 5.86
N PRO A 390 -27.55 -1.59 6.66
CA PRO A 390 -26.82 -2.81 6.91
C PRO A 390 -26.47 -3.53 5.61
N LYS A 391 -25.26 -4.09 5.52
CA LYS A 391 -24.79 -4.80 4.32
C LYS A 391 -25.73 -5.91 3.85
N ALA A 392 -26.42 -6.57 4.79
CA ALA A 392 -27.40 -7.63 4.52
C ALA A 392 -28.69 -7.11 3.86
N GLU A 393 -28.96 -5.80 3.92
CA GLU A 393 -30.13 -5.17 3.32
C GLU A 393 -29.84 -4.51 1.97
N LEU A 394 -28.56 -4.40 1.57
CA LEU A 394 -28.18 -3.82 0.28
C LEU A 394 -28.79 -4.63 -0.86
N ASP A 395 -29.38 -3.95 -1.84
CA ASP A 395 -30.02 -4.57 -2.99
C ASP A 395 -29.67 -3.85 -4.30
N ILE A 396 -30.38 -4.18 -5.38
CA ILE A 396 -30.04 -3.70 -6.72
C ILE A 396 -30.18 -2.18 -6.86
N GLU A 397 -31.07 -1.54 -6.09
CA GLU A 397 -31.28 -0.09 -6.16
C GLU A 397 -30.05 0.67 -5.64
N ASP A 398 -29.44 0.17 -4.56
CA ASP A 398 -28.19 0.71 -4.02
C ASP A 398 -27.05 0.60 -5.05
N MET A 399 -26.99 -0.51 -5.79
CA MET A 399 -25.98 -0.71 -6.86
C MET A 399 -26.18 0.27 -8.01
N GLN A 400 -27.43 0.50 -8.41
CA GLN A 400 -27.78 1.45 -9.47
C GLN A 400 -27.46 2.89 -9.05
N GLN A 401 -27.74 3.26 -7.79
CA GLN A 401 -27.40 4.57 -7.23
C GLN A 401 -25.88 4.79 -7.22
N ALA A 402 -25.13 3.84 -6.70
CA ALA A 402 -23.67 3.93 -6.63
C ALA A 402 -23.02 3.99 -8.02
N ALA A 403 -23.55 3.24 -8.99
CA ALA A 403 -23.07 3.29 -10.37
C ALA A 403 -23.35 4.64 -11.01
N ALA A 404 -24.55 5.20 -10.82
CA ALA A 404 -24.92 6.52 -11.34
C ALA A 404 -24.02 7.62 -10.76
N PHE A 405 -23.71 7.58 -9.47
CA PHE A 405 -22.77 8.51 -8.83
C PHE A 405 -21.33 8.38 -9.35
N ARG A 406 -20.97 7.23 -9.91
CA ARG A 406 -19.69 7.00 -10.62
C ARG A 406 -19.74 7.39 -12.10
N GLY A 407 -20.82 8.05 -12.54
CA GLY A 407 -21.05 8.40 -13.95
C GLY A 407 -21.39 7.21 -14.85
N GLY A 408 -21.62 6.04 -14.26
CA GLY A 408 -21.89 4.79 -14.95
C GLY A 408 -23.30 4.24 -14.71
N LYS A 409 -23.47 2.94 -14.93
CA LYS A 409 -24.74 2.21 -14.75
C LYS A 409 -24.48 0.82 -14.20
N CYS A 410 -25.34 0.36 -13.30
CA CYS A 410 -25.50 -1.07 -13.04
C CYS A 410 -26.49 -1.60 -14.08
N LEU A 411 -26.04 -2.50 -14.96
CA LEU A 411 -26.84 -3.07 -16.05
C LEU A 411 -27.68 -4.26 -15.59
N SER A 412 -27.28 -4.91 -14.50
CA SER A 412 -28.09 -5.93 -13.85
C SER A 412 -29.41 -5.32 -13.33
N THR A 413 -30.50 -6.05 -13.51
CA THR A 413 -31.85 -5.63 -13.06
C THR A 413 -32.27 -6.30 -11.76
N GLN A 414 -31.54 -7.31 -11.31
CA GLN A 414 -31.84 -8.10 -10.11
C GLN A 414 -30.54 -8.48 -9.39
N MET A 415 -30.65 -8.58 -8.07
CA MET A 415 -29.62 -9.02 -7.14
C MET A 415 -30.33 -9.68 -5.94
N VAL A 416 -29.74 -10.73 -5.37
CA VAL A 416 -30.21 -11.25 -4.09
C VAL A 416 -29.84 -10.24 -3.01
N ARG A 417 -30.83 -9.75 -2.26
CA ARG A 417 -30.60 -8.78 -1.17
C ARG A 417 -29.53 -9.31 -0.21
N GLY A 418 -28.54 -8.47 0.08
CA GLY A 418 -27.39 -8.76 0.94
C GLY A 418 -26.25 -9.55 0.27
N ASP A 419 -26.42 -10.03 -0.96
CA ASP A 419 -25.38 -10.78 -1.67
C ASP A 419 -24.35 -9.85 -2.32
N LEU A 420 -23.26 -9.58 -1.61
CA LEU A 420 -22.16 -8.75 -2.12
C LEU A 420 -21.11 -9.54 -2.91
N SER A 421 -21.31 -10.84 -3.14
CA SER A 421 -20.32 -11.74 -3.74
C SER A 421 -20.63 -12.06 -5.20
N THR A 422 -21.91 -12.19 -5.57
CA THR A 422 -22.29 -12.48 -6.94
C THR A 422 -21.97 -11.29 -7.85
N GLN A 423 -21.30 -11.57 -8.97
CA GLN A 423 -20.95 -10.54 -9.95
C GLN A 423 -22.20 -9.98 -10.64
N LEU A 424 -22.25 -8.66 -10.73
CA LEU A 424 -23.23 -7.93 -11.53
C LEU A 424 -22.57 -7.37 -12.80
N GLU A 425 -23.39 -6.98 -13.77
CA GLU A 425 -22.92 -6.29 -14.97
C GLU A 425 -22.98 -4.77 -14.76
N TRP A 426 -21.88 -4.10 -15.08
CA TRP A 426 -21.70 -2.66 -14.90
C TRP A 426 -21.27 -2.01 -16.21
N GLN A 427 -21.49 -0.71 -16.33
CA GLN A 427 -20.96 0.14 -17.38
C GLN A 427 -20.35 1.40 -16.76
N CYS A 428 -19.12 1.76 -17.13
CA CYS A 428 -18.50 3.02 -16.67
C CYS A 428 -18.91 4.22 -17.54
N ALA A 429 -18.48 5.42 -17.15
CA ALA A 429 -18.79 6.65 -17.88
C ALA A 429 -18.19 6.72 -19.30
N PHE A 430 -17.22 5.87 -19.62
CA PHE A 430 -16.66 5.71 -20.97
C PHE A 430 -17.38 4.65 -21.82
N GLY A 431 -18.39 3.96 -21.27
CA GLY A 431 -19.17 2.96 -21.98
C GLY A 431 -18.66 1.52 -21.87
N HIS A 432 -17.45 1.31 -21.32
CA HIS A 432 -16.89 -0.01 -21.05
C HIS A 432 -17.81 -0.85 -20.17
N ARG A 433 -18.03 -2.12 -20.54
CA ARG A 433 -18.89 -3.05 -19.81
C ARG A 433 -18.05 -4.09 -19.10
N PHE A 434 -18.30 -4.30 -17.82
CA PHE A 434 -17.49 -5.22 -17.01
C PHE A 434 -18.34 -5.93 -15.95
N LYS A 435 -17.83 -7.08 -15.49
CA LYS A 435 -18.39 -7.83 -14.37
C LYS A 435 -17.60 -7.56 -13.11
N ALA A 436 -18.29 -7.34 -12.01
CA ALA A 436 -17.70 -7.14 -10.69
C ALA A 436 -18.74 -7.43 -9.60
N SER A 437 -18.29 -7.96 -8.48
CA SER A 437 -19.13 -8.09 -7.29
C SER A 437 -19.41 -6.71 -6.66
N PRO A 438 -20.56 -6.52 -6.00
CA PRO A 438 -20.82 -5.35 -5.17
C PRO A 438 -19.72 -5.09 -4.14
N ARG A 439 -19.14 -6.15 -3.56
CA ARG A 439 -18.02 -6.04 -2.61
C ARG A 439 -16.81 -5.36 -3.25
N LEU A 440 -16.42 -5.75 -4.46
CA LEU A 440 -15.30 -5.13 -5.16
C LEU A 440 -15.56 -3.64 -5.43
N VAL A 441 -16.77 -3.32 -5.91
CA VAL A 441 -17.15 -1.97 -6.33
C VAL A 441 -17.33 -1.02 -5.14
N LEU A 442 -18.17 -1.39 -4.17
CA LEU A 442 -18.56 -0.51 -3.07
C LEU A 442 -17.58 -0.57 -1.89
N LEU A 443 -17.19 -1.78 -1.49
CA LEU A 443 -16.34 -1.96 -0.31
C LEU A 443 -14.86 -1.92 -0.67
N GLY A 444 -14.50 -2.28 -1.91
CA GLY A 444 -13.13 -2.17 -2.39
C GLY A 444 -12.80 -0.81 -3.00
N GLY A 445 -13.79 -0.02 -3.41
CA GLY A 445 -13.58 1.24 -4.14
C GLY A 445 -13.02 1.04 -5.56
N HIS A 446 -12.96 -0.21 -6.04
CA HIS A 446 -12.55 -0.54 -7.40
C HIS A 446 -13.67 -0.19 -8.38
N TRP A 447 -13.31 0.06 -9.63
CA TRP A 447 -14.29 0.37 -10.67
C TRP A 447 -14.00 -0.37 -11.98
N CYS A 448 -13.99 0.35 -13.10
CA CYS A 448 -13.81 -0.22 -14.42
C CYS A 448 -12.38 -0.72 -14.63
N PRO A 449 -12.17 -2.02 -14.94
CA PRO A 449 -10.84 -2.56 -15.19
C PRO A 449 -10.21 -2.04 -16.49
N GLU A 450 -11.01 -1.63 -17.48
CA GLU A 450 -10.51 -1.05 -18.74
C GLU A 450 -10.01 0.39 -18.56
N CYS A 451 -10.54 1.12 -17.58
CA CYS A 451 -10.03 2.44 -17.20
C CYS A 451 -8.85 2.34 -16.21
N PHE A 452 -8.44 1.12 -15.84
CA PHE A 452 -7.57 0.89 -14.69
C PHE A 452 -6.12 0.60 -15.08
N PRO A 453 -5.19 1.41 -14.59
CA PRO A 453 -5.17 2.85 -14.70
C PRO A 453 -4.39 3.28 -15.95
N MET A 454 -4.04 2.36 -16.87
CA MET A 454 -3.26 2.67 -18.08
C MET A 454 -4.16 2.66 -19.32
N PRO A 455 -4.18 3.75 -20.13
CA PRO A 455 -3.50 5.02 -19.88
C PRO A 455 -4.12 5.79 -18.70
N TRP A 456 -3.29 6.48 -17.91
CA TRP A 456 -3.75 7.34 -16.82
C TRP A 456 -4.40 8.58 -17.43
N ASN A 457 -5.73 8.54 -17.56
CA ASN A 457 -6.55 9.61 -18.10
C ASN A 457 -7.49 10.18 -17.01
N TYR A 458 -6.92 10.46 -15.85
CA TYR A 458 -7.67 10.86 -14.66
C TYR A 458 -8.31 12.24 -14.77
N ASP A 459 -7.73 13.15 -15.54
CA ASP A 459 -8.33 14.45 -15.83
C ASP A 459 -9.69 14.29 -16.54
N GLU A 460 -9.81 13.31 -17.44
CA GLU A 460 -11.08 13.02 -18.10
C GLU A 460 -12.03 12.17 -17.25
N GLU A 461 -11.51 11.19 -16.50
CA GLU A 461 -12.31 10.41 -15.56
C GLU A 461 -12.97 11.33 -14.51
N ALA A 462 -12.24 12.27 -13.92
CA ALA A 462 -12.77 13.18 -12.91
C ALA A 462 -13.85 14.15 -13.43
N LYS A 463 -13.96 14.36 -14.75
CA LYS A 463 -15.06 15.13 -15.35
C LYS A 463 -16.36 14.33 -15.41
N ARG A 464 -16.25 13.00 -15.51
CA ARG A 464 -17.38 12.10 -15.80
C ARG A 464 -17.79 11.25 -14.61
N ASN A 465 -16.89 11.01 -13.67
CA ASN A 465 -17.07 10.18 -12.49
C ASN A 465 -17.00 11.05 -11.22
N PRO A 466 -18.14 11.53 -10.68
CA PRO A 466 -18.20 12.31 -9.45
C PRO A 466 -17.53 11.64 -8.24
N PHE A 467 -17.66 10.32 -8.09
CA PHE A 467 -17.00 9.57 -7.03
C PHE A 467 -15.48 9.71 -7.07
N PHE A 468 -14.86 9.52 -8.25
CA PHE A 468 -13.41 9.72 -8.45
C PHE A 468 -13.01 11.19 -8.36
N ALA A 469 -13.86 12.11 -8.82
CA ALA A 469 -13.60 13.54 -8.84
C ALA A 469 -13.30 14.12 -7.44
N GLN A 470 -13.91 13.55 -6.38
CA GLN A 470 -13.69 13.96 -5.00
C GLN A 470 -12.21 13.91 -4.58
N VAL A 471 -11.42 13.01 -5.17
CA VAL A 471 -10.01 12.80 -4.83
C VAL A 471 -9.04 13.34 -5.88
N TRP A 472 -9.56 13.89 -6.97
CA TRP A 472 -8.75 14.46 -8.06
C TRP A 472 -8.87 15.98 -8.12
N LYS A 473 -10.09 16.52 -8.17
CA LYS A 473 -10.34 17.96 -8.33
C LYS A 473 -9.72 18.84 -7.24
N PRO A 474 -9.63 18.42 -5.96
CA PRO A 474 -8.97 19.24 -4.94
C PRO A 474 -7.47 19.44 -5.17
N LEU A 475 -6.82 18.54 -5.93
CA LEU A 475 -5.36 18.52 -6.11
C LEU A 475 -4.92 18.90 -7.54
N HIS A 476 -5.87 19.08 -8.45
CA HIS A 476 -5.65 19.31 -9.88
C HIS A 476 -6.48 20.48 -10.40
N LYS A 477 -5.89 21.29 -11.28
CA LYS A 477 -6.61 22.42 -11.89
C LYS A 477 -7.62 21.90 -12.93
N PRO A 478 -8.80 22.53 -13.06
CA PRO A 478 -9.82 22.09 -14.02
C PRO A 478 -9.36 22.08 -15.48
N GLU A 479 -8.35 22.87 -15.83
CA GLU A 479 -7.80 22.99 -17.18
C GLU A 479 -6.76 21.92 -17.50
N GLU A 480 -6.34 21.10 -16.53
CA GLU A 480 -5.40 19.99 -16.77
C GLU A 480 -6.03 18.96 -17.73
N HIS A 481 -5.21 18.45 -18.65
CA HIS A 481 -5.60 17.41 -19.60
C HIS A 481 -4.40 16.55 -19.98
N ASN A 482 -3.88 15.81 -19.00
CA ASN A 482 -2.75 14.92 -19.16
C ASN A 482 -3.23 13.49 -19.37
N VAL A 483 -2.58 12.78 -20.30
CA VAL A 483 -2.78 11.35 -20.53
C VAL A 483 -1.43 10.68 -20.51
N TYR A 484 -1.26 9.70 -19.62
CA TYR A 484 0.00 8.97 -19.50
C TYR A 484 -0.19 7.50 -19.90
N ASP A 485 0.33 7.11 -21.05
CA ASP A 485 0.28 5.72 -21.51
C ASP A 485 1.49 4.90 -21.03
N GLU A 486 1.54 3.62 -21.41
CA GLU A 486 2.59 2.68 -20.99
C GLU A 486 4.01 3.10 -21.41
N SER A 487 4.16 4.00 -22.40
CA SER A 487 5.47 4.48 -22.86
C SER A 487 6.24 5.19 -21.76
N ILE A 488 5.56 5.81 -20.79
CA ILE A 488 6.21 6.53 -19.69
C ILE A 488 7.00 5.58 -18.77
N ILE A 489 6.62 4.29 -18.71
CA ILE A 489 7.22 3.30 -17.81
C ILE A 489 8.48 2.68 -18.41
N LYS A 490 8.65 2.77 -19.73
CA LYS A 490 9.85 2.30 -20.41
C LYS A 490 10.98 3.29 -20.12
N MET A 491 11.82 2.98 -19.13
CA MET A 491 13.11 3.65 -19.03
C MET A 491 13.87 3.42 -20.34
N GLU A 492 14.24 4.51 -21.00
CA GLU A 492 15.21 4.48 -22.09
C GLU A 492 16.44 3.69 -21.61
N LYS A 493 16.87 2.73 -22.43
CA LYS A 493 17.99 1.82 -22.14
C LYS A 493 19.30 2.57 -21.92
#